data_AF-A0AAN0JGR5-F1
#
_entry.id   AF-A0AAN0JGR5-F1
#
_cell.length_a   1.000
_cell.length_b   1.000
_cell.length_c   1.000
_cell.angle_alpha   90.00
_cell.angle_beta   90.00
_cell.angle_gamma   90.00
#
_symmetry.space_group_name_H-M   'P 1'
#
loop_
_entity.id
_entity.type
_entity.pdbx_description
1 polymer ?
#
loop_
_entity_poly.entity_id
_entity_poly.type
_entity_poly.pdbx_seq_one_letter_code
_entity_poly.pdbx_strand_id
1 'polypeptide(L)'
;MFRFNVIVKHFSIDAHEPTRFSTWHSDYLDSYLGVTWTHPRRTWLMMADSGGLDRVLDGDDKEVFRGFLMKNHLGEMISILEASDPTLFYSLSIDCSKLANCMIGLWEKLYKSPLDTLPILNQVLKKTLKLLASTKEGTDIILKDNVEVRVHNLPSFEEYTRDRVPLASDVGKFLSFNGTVVRTSSVKLLEKSKCYKCEKCGEVFSVETEFEQCYTIPKPSRYINTFI
;
A
#
# COMPACT_ATOMS: atom_id res chain seq x y z
N MET A 1 20.67 -4.91 -14.46
CA MET A 1 19.21 -4.86 -14.70
C MET A 1 18.52 -5.14 -13.38
N PHE A 2 17.58 -4.32 -12.95
CA PHE A 2 16.86 -4.49 -11.68
C PHE A 2 15.45 -5.00 -11.95
N ARG A 3 14.96 -5.89 -11.08
CA ARG A 3 13.59 -6.42 -11.11
C ARG A 3 12.82 -5.88 -9.91
N PHE A 4 11.75 -5.15 -10.19
CA PHE A 4 10.93 -4.50 -9.17
C PHE A 4 9.54 -5.11 -9.18
N ASN A 5 8.99 -5.44 -8.01
CA ASN A 5 7.58 -5.75 -7.90
C ASN A 5 6.81 -4.47 -7.64
N VAL A 6 5.84 -4.19 -8.50
CA VAL A 6 5.05 -2.96 -8.52
C VAL A 6 3.58 -3.32 -8.62
N ILE A 7 2.76 -2.59 -7.87
CA ILE A 7 1.33 -2.54 -8.14
C ILE A 7 1.12 -1.25 -8.91
N VAL A 8 0.58 -1.35 -10.13
CA VAL A 8 0.26 -0.17 -10.92
C VAL A 8 -1.00 0.45 -10.30
N LYS A 9 -0.82 1.36 -9.34
CA LYS A 9 -1.95 2.01 -8.67
C LYS A 9 -2.69 2.98 -9.59
N HIS A 10 -1.96 3.64 -10.48
CA HIS A 10 -2.48 4.65 -11.38
C HIS A 10 -1.67 4.71 -12.68
N PHE A 11 -2.30 5.17 -13.77
CA PHE A 11 -1.65 5.45 -15.04
C PHE A 11 -2.17 6.79 -15.56
N SER A 12 -1.30 7.80 -15.55
CA SER A 12 -1.56 9.11 -16.17
C SER A 12 -0.57 9.29 -17.31
N ILE A 13 -1.07 9.64 -18.50
CA ILE A 13 -0.23 10.12 -19.60
C ILE A 13 -0.24 11.64 -19.46
N ASP A 14 0.84 12.21 -18.95
CA ASP A 14 1.10 13.64 -19.15
C ASP A 14 1.47 13.80 -20.63
N ALA A 15 0.47 14.09 -21.46
CA ALA A 15 0.68 14.46 -22.86
C ALA A 15 1.30 15.87 -22.90
N HIS A 16 2.55 16.00 -22.50
CA HIS A 16 3.34 17.17 -22.87
C HIS A 16 4.05 16.89 -24.19
N GLU A 17 3.53 17.55 -25.24
CA GLU A 17 4.22 17.77 -26.49
C GLU A 17 5.68 18.21 -26.27
N PRO A 18 6.63 17.77 -27.12
CA PRO A 18 8.02 18.12 -26.97
C PRO A 18 8.27 19.50 -27.56
N THR A 19 8.14 20.57 -26.77
CA THR A 19 8.77 21.86 -27.13
C THR A 19 9.47 22.51 -25.93
N ARG A 20 10.80 22.56 -26.07
CA ARG A 20 11.78 23.55 -25.58
C ARG A 20 11.72 24.08 -24.13
N PHE A 21 12.88 23.97 -23.50
CA PHE A 21 13.32 24.74 -22.32
C PHE A 21 12.93 26.23 -22.34
N SER A 22 12.30 26.71 -21.25
CA SER A 22 12.75 27.91 -20.51
C SER A 22 11.93 28.14 -19.23
N THR A 23 12.65 28.25 -18.11
CA THR A 23 12.42 29.11 -16.92
C THR A 23 11.04 29.15 -16.21
N TRP A 24 11.11 28.79 -14.92
CA TRP A 24 10.18 29.03 -13.80
C TRP A 24 9.27 30.26 -13.88
N HIS A 25 8.00 30.11 -13.49
CA HIS A 25 7.39 30.93 -12.42
C HIS A 25 6.12 30.27 -11.85
N SER A 26 5.95 30.44 -10.53
CA SER A 26 4.72 30.18 -9.76
C SER A 26 3.56 30.99 -10.34
N ASP A 27 2.33 30.49 -10.12
CA ASP A 27 1.04 31.18 -10.31
C ASP A 27 0.44 31.06 -11.72
N TYR A 28 -0.19 29.92 -12.03
CA TYR A 28 -1.28 29.88 -13.03
C TYR A 28 -2.16 28.63 -12.86
N LEU A 29 -2.99 28.64 -11.81
CA LEU A 29 -4.21 27.83 -11.74
C LEU A 29 -5.37 28.80 -11.60
N ASP A 30 -6.01 29.12 -12.71
CA ASP A 30 -7.48 29.21 -12.80
C ASP A 30 -7.88 29.66 -14.20
N SER A 31 -8.96 29.07 -14.69
CA SER A 31 -9.57 29.27 -16.02
C SER A 31 -8.82 28.64 -17.18
N TYR A 32 -9.21 27.42 -17.55
CA TYR A 32 -9.63 27.04 -18.91
C TYR A 32 -10.11 25.59 -18.82
N LEU A 33 -11.26 25.31 -19.45
CA LEU A 33 -12.07 24.08 -19.34
C LEU A 33 -13.09 24.12 -18.19
N GLY A 34 -14.20 24.83 -18.43
CA GLY A 34 -15.48 24.58 -17.79
C GLY A 34 -16.02 23.19 -18.16
N VAL A 35 -15.37 22.15 -17.65
CA VAL A 35 -15.84 20.77 -17.70
C VAL A 35 -16.21 20.40 -16.28
N THR A 36 -17.52 20.31 -16.02
CA THR A 36 -18.01 19.67 -14.81
C THR A 36 -17.62 18.19 -14.89
N TRP A 37 -16.59 17.79 -14.16
CA TRP A 37 -16.26 16.39 -13.96
C TRP A 37 -17.37 15.73 -13.14
N THR A 38 -18.33 15.09 -13.81
CA THR A 38 -19.12 14.01 -13.19
C THR A 38 -18.19 12.81 -13.04
N HIS A 39 -17.47 12.80 -11.91
CA HIS A 39 -16.45 11.82 -11.55
C HIS A 39 -17.05 10.40 -11.47
N PRO A 40 -16.70 9.44 -12.35
CA PRO A 40 -17.24 8.08 -12.27
C PRO A 40 -16.60 7.21 -11.16
N ARG A 41 -15.68 7.76 -10.36
CA ARG A 41 -14.91 6.99 -9.36
C ARG A 41 -15.20 7.33 -7.90
N ARG A 42 -16.10 8.28 -7.62
CA ARG A 42 -16.45 8.66 -6.23
C ARG A 42 -17.14 7.53 -5.45
N THR A 43 -17.65 6.51 -6.14
CA THR A 43 -18.32 5.34 -5.54
C THR A 43 -17.38 4.23 -5.09
N TRP A 44 -16.15 4.12 -5.63
CA TRP A 44 -15.26 3.01 -5.24
C TRP A 44 -14.53 3.27 -3.92
N LEU A 45 -14.12 4.50 -3.63
CA LEU A 45 -13.45 4.83 -2.36
C LEU A 45 -14.42 5.03 -1.19
N MET A 46 -15.68 5.43 -1.43
CA MET A 46 -16.69 5.52 -0.37
C MET A 46 -17.28 4.16 0.03
N MET A 47 -16.86 3.07 -0.63
CA MET A 47 -17.22 1.70 -0.27
C MET A 47 -16.10 0.94 0.45
N ALA A 48 -14.97 1.59 0.76
CA ALA A 48 -13.98 1.06 1.71
C ALA A 48 -14.49 1.24 3.15
N ASP A 49 -15.71 0.79 3.41
CA ASP A 49 -16.15 0.48 4.76
C ASP A 49 -15.32 -0.74 5.19
N SER A 50 -14.74 -0.69 6.39
CA SER A 50 -13.80 -1.70 6.92
C SER A 50 -14.35 -3.14 6.83
N GLY A 51 -15.68 -3.30 6.68
CA GLY A 51 -16.38 -4.57 6.47
C GLY A 51 -16.31 -5.17 5.06
N GLY A 52 -15.78 -4.46 4.06
CA GLY A 52 -15.59 -4.97 2.69
C GLY A 52 -14.26 -5.72 2.48
N LEU A 53 -13.20 -5.26 3.15
CA LEU A 53 -11.85 -5.82 3.03
C LEU A 53 -11.77 -7.25 3.59
N ASP A 54 -12.53 -7.55 4.66
CA ASP A 54 -12.55 -8.87 5.30
C ASP A 54 -13.19 -9.99 4.46
N ARG A 55 -13.76 -9.67 3.29
CA ARG A 55 -14.44 -10.64 2.40
C ARG A 55 -13.51 -11.31 1.39
N VAL A 56 -12.30 -10.79 1.18
CA VAL A 56 -11.39 -11.30 0.15
C VAL A 56 -10.64 -12.54 0.63
N LEU A 57 -10.16 -12.53 1.88
CA LEU A 57 -9.60 -13.69 2.55
C LEU A 57 -10.54 -14.14 3.67
N ASP A 58 -10.95 -15.39 3.62
CA ASP A 58 -11.78 -16.00 4.65
C ASP A 58 -10.97 -16.36 5.91
N GLY A 59 -11.63 -16.93 6.91
CA GLY A 59 -10.97 -17.35 8.14
C GLY A 59 -9.88 -18.40 7.90
N ASP A 60 -10.15 -19.36 7.01
CA ASP A 60 -9.24 -20.46 6.73
C ASP A 60 -7.98 -19.96 6.03
N ASP A 61 -8.10 -19.04 5.06
CA ASP A 61 -6.95 -18.40 4.41
C ASP A 61 -6.03 -17.72 5.42
N LYS A 62 -6.62 -16.97 6.37
CA LYS A 62 -5.89 -16.22 7.40
C LYS A 62 -5.13 -17.17 8.31
N GLU A 63 -5.75 -18.29 8.70
CA GLU A 63 -5.14 -19.31 9.55
C GLU A 63 -4.03 -20.08 8.82
N VAL A 64 -4.24 -20.43 7.55
CA VAL A 64 -3.23 -21.06 6.70
C VAL A 64 -2.02 -20.14 6.53
N PHE A 65 -2.24 -18.85 6.26
CA PHE A 65 -1.16 -17.89 6.15
C PHE A 65 -0.40 -17.72 7.47
N ARG A 66 -1.11 -17.65 8.61
CA ARG A 66 -0.47 -17.62 9.94
C ARG A 66 0.41 -18.85 10.17
N GLY A 67 -0.09 -20.04 9.85
CA GLY A 67 0.68 -21.29 9.93
C GLY A 67 1.94 -21.24 9.06
N PHE A 68 1.84 -20.68 7.86
CA PHE A 68 3.00 -20.46 6.99
C PHE A 68 4.03 -19.52 7.60
N LEU A 69 3.61 -18.39 8.19
CA LEU A 69 4.50 -17.44 8.86
C LEU A 69 5.26 -18.11 10.01
N MET A 70 4.53 -18.83 10.88
CA MET A 70 5.12 -19.55 12.01
C MET A 70 6.09 -20.65 11.58
N LYS A 71 5.81 -21.32 10.45
CA LYS A 71 6.67 -22.40 9.95
C LYS A 71 7.94 -21.89 9.27
N ASN A 72 7.85 -20.81 8.48
CA ASN A 72 8.93 -20.41 7.57
C ASN A 72 9.65 -19.13 7.98
N HIS A 73 9.02 -18.28 8.80
CA HIS A 73 9.49 -16.93 9.10
C HIS A 73 9.58 -16.63 10.61
N LEU A 74 9.56 -17.67 11.45
CA LEU A 74 9.61 -17.53 12.92
C LEU A 74 10.82 -16.71 13.39
N GLY A 75 12.02 -17.01 12.87
CA GLY A 75 13.24 -16.31 13.24
C GLY A 75 13.23 -14.83 12.86
N GLU A 76 12.74 -14.50 11.67
CA GLU A 76 12.59 -13.10 11.22
C GLU A 76 11.57 -12.34 12.07
N MET A 77 10.43 -12.97 12.41
CA MET A 77 9.43 -12.37 13.29
C MET A 77 9.99 -12.10 14.69
N ILE A 78 10.78 -13.03 15.24
CA ILE A 78 11.48 -12.84 16.51
C ILE A 78 12.46 -11.67 16.41
N SER A 79 13.27 -11.60 15.35
CA SER A 79 14.21 -10.50 15.13
C SER A 79 13.51 -9.14 15.02
N ILE A 80 12.33 -9.07 14.40
CA ILE A 80 11.52 -7.84 14.34
C ILE A 80 11.05 -7.42 15.75
N LEU A 81 10.66 -8.37 16.59
CA LEU A 81 10.19 -8.10 17.96
C LEU A 81 11.32 -7.68 18.91
N GLU A 82 12.52 -8.22 18.71
CA GLU A 82 13.71 -7.92 19.52
C GLU A 82 14.44 -6.64 19.04
N ALA A 83 14.02 -6.04 17.92
CA ALA A 83 14.60 -4.81 17.43
C ALA A 83 14.34 -3.65 18.42
N SER A 84 15.34 -2.80 18.66
CA SER A 84 15.27 -1.80 19.74
C SER A 84 14.30 -0.65 19.47
N ASP A 85 14.16 -0.20 18.22
CA ASP A 85 13.37 1.00 17.90
C ASP A 85 11.93 0.62 17.47
N PRO A 86 10.87 0.98 18.23
CA PRO A 86 9.48 0.73 17.83
C PRO A 86 8.94 1.63 16.72
N THR A 87 9.60 2.77 16.47
CA THR A 87 9.11 3.81 15.56
C THR A 87 9.49 3.53 14.10
N LEU A 88 10.56 2.76 13.88
CA LEU A 88 11.01 2.35 12.55
C LEU A 88 10.01 1.43 11.85
N PHE A 89 10.10 1.42 10.52
CA PHE A 89 9.33 0.55 9.67
C PHE A 89 10.07 -0.78 9.45
N TYR A 90 9.40 -1.88 9.75
CA TYR A 90 9.90 -3.24 9.57
C TYR A 90 9.13 -3.94 8.45
N SER A 91 9.81 -4.82 7.72
CA SER A 91 9.16 -5.60 6.67
C SER A 91 9.55 -7.07 6.75
N LEU A 92 8.57 -7.95 6.57
CA LEU A 92 8.80 -9.38 6.40
C LEU A 92 8.76 -9.74 4.92
N SER A 93 9.86 -10.27 4.40
CA SER A 93 10.00 -10.54 2.96
C SER A 93 9.54 -11.95 2.61
N ILE A 94 8.51 -12.07 1.77
CA ILE A 94 7.94 -13.35 1.35
C ILE A 94 8.18 -13.56 -0.15
N ASP A 95 8.75 -14.71 -0.52
CA ASP A 95 8.94 -15.09 -1.91
C ASP A 95 7.61 -15.59 -2.51
N CYS A 96 7.15 -14.96 -3.60
CA CYS A 96 5.92 -15.37 -4.31
C CYS A 96 5.98 -16.84 -4.75
N SER A 97 7.14 -17.35 -5.14
CA SER A 97 7.29 -18.73 -5.59
C SER A 97 6.98 -19.71 -4.46
N LYS A 98 7.37 -19.38 -3.22
CA LYS A 98 7.00 -20.18 -2.04
C LYS A 98 5.51 -20.08 -1.74
N LEU A 99 4.95 -18.87 -1.83
CA LEU A 99 3.52 -18.62 -1.62
C LEU A 99 2.66 -19.42 -2.63
N ALA A 100 3.00 -19.35 -3.91
CA ALA A 100 2.30 -20.06 -4.99
C ALA A 100 2.38 -21.59 -4.84
N ASN A 101 3.52 -22.12 -4.40
CA ASN A 101 3.71 -23.56 -4.22
C ASN A 101 3.04 -24.10 -2.95
N CYS A 102 3.06 -23.35 -1.85
CA CYS A 102 2.55 -23.82 -0.55
C CYS A 102 1.07 -23.48 -0.33
N MET A 103 0.55 -22.42 -0.95
CA MET A 103 -0.78 -21.87 -0.70
C MET A 103 -1.37 -21.30 -2.00
N ILE A 104 -1.71 -22.18 -2.94
CA ILE A 104 -2.18 -21.78 -4.27
C ILE A 104 -3.44 -20.91 -4.23
N GLY A 105 -4.39 -21.22 -3.34
CA GLY A 105 -5.63 -20.42 -3.20
C GLY A 105 -5.38 -19.01 -2.69
N LEU A 106 -4.45 -18.85 -1.75
CA LEU A 106 -4.04 -17.53 -1.26
C LEU A 106 -3.30 -16.74 -2.33
N TRP A 107 -2.43 -17.41 -3.10
CA TRP A 107 -1.74 -16.80 -4.23
C TRP A 107 -2.71 -16.29 -5.30
N GLU A 108 -3.73 -17.07 -5.66
CA GLU A 108 -4.75 -16.67 -6.65
C GLU A 108 -5.51 -15.41 -6.19
N LYS A 109 -5.94 -15.38 -4.93
CA LYS A 109 -6.62 -14.22 -4.33
C LYS A 109 -5.72 -12.98 -4.31
N LEU A 110 -4.46 -13.14 -3.88
CA LEU A 110 -3.46 -12.07 -3.88
C LEU A 110 -3.23 -11.51 -5.28
N TYR A 111 -3.10 -12.39 -6.27
CA TYR A 111 -2.83 -11.99 -7.64
C TYR A 111 -4.02 -11.23 -8.26
N LYS A 112 -5.25 -11.70 -8.01
CA LYS A 112 -6.48 -11.09 -8.53
C LYS A 112 -6.78 -9.73 -7.91
N SER A 113 -6.55 -9.59 -6.60
CA SER A 113 -6.89 -8.40 -5.82
C SER A 113 -5.76 -8.02 -4.85
N PRO A 114 -4.60 -7.57 -5.36
CA PRO A 114 -3.43 -7.30 -4.51
C PRO A 114 -3.64 -6.12 -3.55
N LEU A 115 -4.39 -5.11 -3.99
CA LEU A 115 -4.71 -3.93 -3.17
C LEU A 115 -5.57 -4.28 -1.95
N ASP A 116 -6.41 -5.30 -2.06
CA ASP A 116 -7.27 -5.74 -0.96
C ASP A 116 -6.59 -6.83 -0.12
N THR A 117 -5.87 -7.74 -0.77
CA THR A 117 -5.28 -8.90 -0.09
C THR A 117 -4.07 -8.52 0.76
N LEU A 118 -3.17 -7.66 0.26
CA LEU A 118 -1.94 -7.30 0.99
C LEU A 118 -2.20 -6.64 2.36
N PRO A 119 -3.15 -5.68 2.50
CA PRO A 119 -3.54 -5.17 3.82
C PRO A 119 -3.98 -6.25 4.81
N ILE A 120 -4.71 -7.27 4.34
CA ILE A 120 -5.16 -8.36 5.20
C ILE A 120 -3.96 -9.21 5.64
N LEU A 121 -3.01 -9.50 4.75
CA LEU A 121 -1.76 -10.18 5.11
C LEU A 121 -0.97 -9.39 6.16
N ASN A 122 -0.90 -8.06 6.03
CA ASN A 122 -0.28 -7.18 7.02
C ASN A 122 -0.98 -7.29 8.39
N GLN A 123 -2.31 -7.35 8.41
CA GLN A 123 -3.08 -7.54 9.64
C GLN A 123 -2.82 -8.91 10.27
N VAL A 124 -2.77 -9.98 9.47
CA VAL A 124 -2.44 -11.33 9.97
C VAL A 124 -1.04 -11.35 10.55
N LEU A 125 -0.04 -10.75 9.89
CA LEU A 125 1.32 -10.61 10.43
C LEU A 125 1.31 -9.90 11.78
N LYS A 126 0.66 -8.73 11.88
CA LYS A 126 0.56 -7.98 13.15
C LYS A 126 -0.10 -8.80 14.26
N LYS A 127 -1.19 -9.50 13.96
CA LYS A 127 -1.86 -10.39 14.93
C LYS A 127 -0.94 -11.52 15.36
N THR A 128 -0.22 -12.13 14.42
CA THR A 128 0.73 -13.22 14.69
C THR A 128 1.88 -12.76 15.59
N LEU A 129 2.44 -11.57 15.33
CA LEU A 129 3.47 -10.98 16.18
C LEU A 129 2.97 -10.71 17.61
N LYS A 130 1.72 -10.21 17.76
CA LYS A 130 1.10 -10.02 19.08
C LYS A 130 0.93 -11.32 19.86
N LEU A 131 0.48 -12.38 19.19
CA LEU A 131 0.35 -13.72 19.79
C LEU A 131 1.72 -14.30 20.18
N LEU A 132 2.72 -14.13 19.32
CA LEU A 132 4.07 -14.61 19.58
C LEU A 132 4.71 -13.87 20.76
N ALA A 133 4.54 -12.56 20.84
CA ALA A 133 5.02 -11.74 21.95
C ALA A 133 4.38 -12.13 23.29
N SER A 134 3.10 -12.51 23.29
CA SER A 134 2.40 -12.95 24.51
C SER A 134 2.80 -14.36 24.96
N THR A 135 3.46 -15.15 24.10
CA THR A 135 3.93 -16.50 24.44
C THR A 135 5.37 -16.51 24.98
N LYS A 136 6.20 -15.52 24.60
CA LYS A 136 7.58 -15.39 25.07
C LYS A 136 7.63 -14.56 26.37
N GLU A 137 7.78 -15.22 27.51
CA GLU A 137 8.12 -14.55 28.76
C GLU A 137 9.65 -14.36 28.87
N GLY A 138 10.12 -13.18 29.31
CA GLY A 138 11.51 -12.96 29.73
C GLY A 138 12.51 -12.43 28.70
N THR A 139 12.06 -11.93 27.54
CA THR A 139 12.92 -11.21 26.57
C THR A 139 12.43 -9.77 26.39
N ASP A 140 13.34 -8.83 26.09
CA ASP A 140 13.01 -7.45 25.73
C ASP A 140 12.26 -7.42 24.40
N ILE A 141 10.96 -7.70 24.46
CA ILE A 141 10.07 -7.73 23.30
C ILE A 141 9.36 -6.38 23.19
N ILE A 142 9.48 -5.78 22.02
CA ILE A 142 8.81 -4.52 21.70
C ILE A 142 7.86 -4.78 20.52
N LEU A 143 6.56 -4.64 20.75
CA LEU A 143 5.57 -4.74 19.68
C LEU A 143 5.76 -3.60 18.67
N LYS A 144 5.70 -3.95 17.38
CA LYS A 144 5.88 -3.02 16.26
C LYS A 144 4.57 -2.76 15.54
N ASP A 145 4.16 -1.50 15.45
CA ASP A 145 2.96 -1.10 14.70
C ASP A 145 3.24 -0.89 13.21
N ASN A 146 4.46 -0.46 12.88
CA ASN A 146 4.93 -0.20 11.51
C ASN A 146 5.58 -1.46 10.92
N VAL A 147 4.79 -2.51 10.72
CA VAL A 147 5.25 -3.77 10.13
C VAL A 147 4.35 -4.23 8.99
N GLU A 148 4.94 -4.60 7.87
CA GLU A 148 4.23 -5.05 6.66
C GLU A 148 4.91 -6.24 5.98
N VAL A 149 4.10 -7.02 5.25
CA VAL A 149 4.55 -8.09 4.37
C VAL A 149 5.00 -7.48 3.05
N ARG A 150 6.21 -7.83 2.59
CA ARG A 150 6.72 -7.49 1.27
C ARG A 150 6.86 -8.74 0.42
N VAL A 151 6.02 -8.86 -0.61
CA VAL A 151 6.07 -10.00 -1.52
C VAL A 151 7.03 -9.71 -2.68
N HIS A 152 8.04 -10.56 -2.85
CA HIS A 152 9.09 -10.41 -3.86
C HIS A 152 9.14 -11.63 -4.80
N ASN A 153 9.89 -11.53 -5.90
CA ASN A 153 10.15 -12.64 -6.83
C ASN A 153 8.89 -13.25 -7.48
N LEU A 154 8.07 -12.43 -8.16
CA LEU A 154 6.94 -12.97 -8.94
C LEU A 154 7.46 -13.97 -10.00
N PRO A 155 6.70 -15.03 -10.31
CA PRO A 155 7.07 -15.94 -11.38
C PRO A 155 7.29 -15.21 -12.71
N SER A 156 8.24 -15.67 -13.51
CA SER A 156 8.67 -15.02 -14.76
C SER A 156 7.73 -15.31 -15.96
N PHE A 157 6.42 -15.18 -15.76
CA PHE A 157 5.44 -15.30 -16.84
C PHE A 157 5.12 -13.92 -17.42
N GLU A 158 4.78 -13.85 -18.71
CA GLU A 158 4.39 -12.60 -19.40
C GLU A 158 3.19 -11.93 -18.75
N GLU A 159 2.30 -12.71 -18.16
CA GLU A 159 1.16 -12.20 -17.40
C GLU A 159 1.61 -11.29 -16.25
N TYR A 160 2.66 -11.70 -15.54
CA TYR A 160 3.18 -11.02 -14.35
C TYR A 160 4.32 -10.06 -14.65
N THR A 161 5.01 -10.22 -15.78
CA THR A 161 6.25 -9.50 -16.06
C THR A 161 6.04 -8.45 -17.13
N ARG A 162 6.62 -7.27 -16.92
CA ARG A 162 6.73 -6.22 -17.93
C ARG A 162 8.20 -5.82 -18.07
N ASP A 163 8.65 -5.81 -19.30
CA ASP A 163 9.96 -5.34 -19.76
C ASP A 163 9.85 -3.93 -20.40
N ARG A 164 8.62 -3.43 -20.55
CA ARG A 164 8.27 -2.08 -21.01
C ARG A 164 7.40 -1.37 -19.98
N VAL A 165 7.31 -0.04 -20.10
CA VAL A 165 6.47 0.79 -19.22
C VAL A 165 5.04 0.23 -19.21
N PRO A 166 4.46 -0.07 -18.02
CA PRO A 166 3.10 -0.60 -17.93
C PRO A 166 2.06 0.31 -18.57
N LEU A 167 0.97 -0.27 -19.07
CA LEU A 167 -0.10 0.46 -19.76
C LEU A 167 -1.28 0.77 -18.84
N ALA A 168 -2.25 1.56 -19.32
CA ALA A 168 -3.52 1.80 -18.62
C ALA A 168 -4.26 0.50 -18.27
N SER A 169 -4.15 -0.52 -19.12
CA SER A 169 -4.71 -1.86 -18.91
C SER A 169 -4.05 -2.64 -17.78
N ASP A 170 -2.92 -2.16 -17.25
CA ASP A 170 -2.19 -2.78 -16.16
C ASP A 170 -2.56 -2.18 -14.79
N VAL A 171 -3.38 -1.13 -14.75
CA VAL A 171 -3.86 -0.54 -13.49
C VAL A 171 -4.57 -1.59 -12.64
N GLY A 172 -4.19 -1.64 -11.35
CA GLY A 172 -4.68 -2.60 -10.36
C GLY A 172 -3.94 -3.94 -10.35
N LYS A 173 -3.11 -4.25 -11.35
CA LYS A 173 -2.39 -5.53 -11.43
C LYS A 173 -1.12 -5.53 -10.57
N PHE A 174 -0.78 -6.70 -10.04
CA PHE A 174 0.50 -6.94 -9.39
C PHE A 174 1.52 -7.45 -10.42
N LEU A 175 2.53 -6.63 -10.72
CA LEU A 175 3.47 -6.88 -11.81
C LEU A 175 4.92 -6.84 -11.34
N SER A 176 5.78 -7.53 -12.07
CA SER A 176 7.22 -7.45 -11.97
C SER A 176 7.76 -6.66 -13.16
N PHE A 177 8.37 -5.52 -12.89
CA PHE A 177 8.94 -4.65 -13.91
C PHE A 177 10.46 -4.79 -13.95
N ASN A 178 11.00 -5.11 -15.13
CA ASN A 178 12.43 -5.21 -15.37
C ASN A 178 12.95 -3.93 -16.04
N GLY A 179 13.88 -3.23 -15.40
CA GLY A 179 14.40 -1.98 -15.93
C GLY A 179 15.77 -1.59 -15.37
N THR A 180 16.29 -0.48 -15.88
CA THR A 180 17.51 0.14 -15.37
C THR A 180 17.12 1.45 -14.67
N VAL A 181 17.54 1.60 -13.41
CA VAL A 181 17.36 2.86 -12.68
C VAL A 181 18.36 3.87 -13.22
N VAL A 182 17.87 4.83 -14.00
CA VAL A 182 18.71 5.88 -14.62
C VAL A 182 18.81 7.15 -13.79
N ARG A 183 17.82 7.41 -12.93
CA ARG A 183 17.78 8.59 -12.07
C ARG A 183 17.03 8.29 -10.78
N THR A 184 17.56 8.77 -9.66
CA THR A 184 16.87 8.86 -8.37
C THR A 184 16.77 10.33 -7.95
N SER A 185 15.72 10.68 -7.23
CA SER A 185 15.61 11.99 -6.58
C SER A 185 16.13 11.92 -5.15
N SER A 186 16.44 13.07 -4.56
CA SER A 186 16.68 13.17 -3.11
C SER A 186 15.49 12.64 -2.31
N VAL A 187 15.77 12.09 -1.13
CA VAL A 187 14.76 11.65 -0.18
C VAL A 187 13.90 12.84 0.21
N LYS A 188 12.57 12.67 0.14
CA LYS A 188 11.59 13.68 0.56
C LYS A 188 10.81 13.14 1.76
N LEU A 189 10.57 13.99 2.75
CA LEU A 189 9.62 13.72 3.82
C LEU A 189 8.21 13.88 3.25
N LEU A 190 7.38 12.84 3.36
CA LEU A 190 5.97 12.88 2.97
C LEU A 190 5.11 12.77 4.21
N GLU A 191 4.13 13.67 4.35
CA GLU A 191 3.08 13.51 5.35
C GLU A 191 2.20 12.33 4.92
N LYS A 192 1.91 11.41 5.85
CA LYS A 192 1.02 10.26 5.62
C LYS A 192 -0.43 10.60 5.95
N SER A 193 -0.62 11.35 7.03
CA SER A 193 -1.91 11.79 7.50
C SER A 193 -1.75 13.01 8.40
N LYS A 194 -2.84 13.74 8.59
CA LYS A 194 -2.87 14.94 9.43
C LYS A 194 -4.10 14.94 10.32
N CYS A 195 -3.88 15.13 11.61
CA CYS A 195 -4.93 15.29 12.58
C CYS A 195 -5.45 16.73 12.56
N TYR A 196 -6.76 16.88 12.37
CA TYR A 196 -7.50 18.13 12.48
C TYR A 196 -8.34 18.10 13.74
N LYS A 197 -8.40 19.25 14.44
CA LYS A 197 -9.35 19.46 15.53
C LYS A 197 -10.43 20.42 15.05
N CYS A 198 -11.68 20.00 15.13
CA CYS A 198 -12.80 20.88 14.86
C CYS A 198 -12.90 21.93 15.98
N GLU A 199 -12.90 23.22 15.63
CA GLU A 199 -13.03 24.29 16.62
C GLU A 199 -14.45 24.35 17.23
N LYS A 200 -15.47 23.87 16.51
CA LYS A 200 -16.87 23.94 16.97
C LYS A 200 -17.25 22.81 17.93
N CYS A 201 -16.93 21.57 17.61
CA CYS A 201 -17.25 20.40 18.46
C CYS A 201 -16.06 19.89 19.28
N GLY A 202 -14.84 20.38 19.02
CA GLY A 202 -13.63 19.95 19.71
C GLY A 202 -13.08 18.60 19.27
N GLU A 203 -13.78 17.89 18.38
CA GLU A 203 -13.43 16.53 17.95
C GLU A 203 -12.17 16.52 17.09
N VAL A 204 -11.32 15.51 17.31
CA VAL A 204 -10.07 15.29 16.59
C VAL A 204 -10.27 14.15 15.60
N PHE A 205 -10.01 14.41 14.33
CA PHE A 205 -10.08 13.40 13.26
C PHE A 205 -8.84 13.46 12.38
N SER A 206 -8.45 12.34 11.80
CA SER A 206 -7.28 12.25 10.91
C SER A 206 -7.73 12.20 9.45
N VAL A 207 -7.03 12.93 8.59
CA VAL A 207 -7.20 12.88 7.13
C VAL A 207 -5.94 12.28 6.54
N GLU A 208 -6.09 11.15 5.84
CA GLU A 208 -4.98 10.52 5.10
C GLU A 208 -4.69 11.28 3.81
N THR A 209 -3.42 11.26 3.39
CA THR A 209 -2.98 11.92 2.16
C THR A 209 -3.22 11.02 0.96
N GLU A 210 -3.78 11.58 -0.12
CA GLU A 210 -3.95 10.87 -1.38
C GLU A 210 -2.75 11.10 -2.31
N PHE A 211 -2.30 10.05 -2.99
CA PHE A 211 -1.22 10.15 -3.96
C PHE A 211 -1.62 11.03 -5.15
N GLU A 212 -2.88 10.93 -5.58
CA GLU A 212 -3.49 11.68 -6.68
C GLU A 212 -3.43 13.20 -6.45
N GLN A 213 -3.41 13.62 -5.17
CA GLN A 213 -3.30 15.01 -4.78
C GLN A 213 -1.84 15.42 -4.52
N CYS A 214 -0.87 14.62 -5.00
CA CYS A 214 0.55 14.79 -4.74
C CYS A 214 0.87 14.88 -3.24
N TYR A 215 0.16 14.11 -2.41
CA TYR A 215 0.24 14.17 -0.94
C TYR A 215 -0.17 15.52 -0.33
N THR A 216 -0.89 16.36 -1.07
CA THR A 216 -1.51 17.58 -0.54
C THR A 216 -2.70 17.20 0.32
N ILE A 217 -2.81 17.79 1.51
CA ILE A 217 -3.96 17.60 2.39
C ILE A 217 -4.81 18.87 2.32
N PRO A 218 -5.90 18.89 1.52
CA PRO A 218 -6.79 20.02 1.53
C PRO A 218 -7.41 20.17 2.91
N LYS A 219 -7.58 21.42 3.36
CA LYS A 219 -8.30 21.68 4.61
C LYS A 219 -9.72 21.09 4.48
N PRO A 220 -10.15 20.21 5.40
CA PRO A 220 -11.46 19.58 5.30
C PRO A 220 -12.55 20.67 5.33
N SER A 221 -13.36 20.74 4.27
CA SER A 221 -14.44 21.73 4.14
C SER A 221 -15.71 21.34 4.90
N ARG A 222 -15.82 20.06 5.29
CA ARG A 222 -16.95 19.49 6.06
C ARG A 222 -16.44 18.43 7.02
N TYR A 223 -17.14 18.27 8.14
CA TYR A 223 -16.90 17.20 9.10
C TYR A 223 -17.36 15.85 8.52
N ILE A 224 -16.59 14.79 8.75
CA ILE A 224 -16.76 13.48 8.09
C ILE A 224 -18.06 12.75 8.51
N ASN A 225 -18.71 13.11 9.63
CA ASN A 225 -20.01 12.54 10.02
C ASN A 225 -21.22 13.44 9.72
N THR A 226 -21.28 14.11 8.56
CA THR A 226 -22.53 14.73 8.10
C THR A 226 -22.95 14.13 6.76
N PHE A 227 -23.41 12.88 6.81
CA PHE A 227 -24.31 12.35 5.78
C PHE A 227 -25.70 12.92 6.07
N ILE A 228 -26.06 13.97 5.34
CA ILE A 228 -27.45 14.33 5.01
C ILE A 228 -27.52 14.45 3.50
#